data_AF-A0A8T4A214-F1
#
_entry.id   AF-A0A8T4A214-F1
#
_cell.length_a   1.000
_cell.length_b   1.000
_cell.length_c   1.000
_cell.angle_alpha   90.00
_cell.angle_beta   90.00
_cell.angle_gamma   90.00
#
_symmetry.space_group_name_H-M   'P 1'
#
loop_
_entity.id
_entity.type
_entity.pdbx_description
1 polymer ?
#
loop_
_entity_poly.entity_id
_entity_poly.type
_entity_poly.pdbx_seq_one_letter_code
_entity_poly.pdbx_strand_id
1 'polypeptide(L)'
;MKQKQIDSASSLDEMVLKTSKANDKVKISIVDGSFFETVPKEHLIYQMFLNILRGHLEKKHIKIPSELLSEIEKSLSHITDQTIIAASQTIEKASVRPRLRIMAEVHSEGNPHSSFYPEISERSFNFIIQKSIYEERLAEIMRQKIPEVKIFTIRHKRNGEHVVFQYRF
;
A
#
# COMPACT_ATOMS: atom_id res chain seq x y z
N MET A 1 -4.32 5.82 -20.38
CA MET A 1 -3.18 5.21 -19.65
C MET A 1 -3.73 4.00 -18.91
N LYS A 2 -3.38 2.76 -19.30
CA LYS A 2 -3.88 1.55 -18.61
C LYS A 2 -2.94 1.26 -17.44
N GLN A 3 -3.38 1.57 -16.23
CA GLN A 3 -2.70 1.18 -14.99
C GLN A 3 -2.69 -0.35 -14.93
N LYS A 4 -1.51 -0.98 -14.87
CA LYS A 4 -1.40 -2.43 -14.72
C LYS A 4 -1.85 -2.79 -13.30
N GLN A 5 -2.87 -3.64 -13.22
CA GLN A 5 -3.45 -4.23 -12.02
C GLN A 5 -2.34 -4.92 -11.21
N ILE A 6 -2.27 -4.63 -9.91
CA ILE A 6 -1.41 -5.36 -8.98
C ILE A 6 -2.25 -6.50 -8.45
N ASP A 7 -1.89 -7.72 -8.82
CA ASP A 7 -2.41 -8.91 -8.17
C ASP A 7 -1.71 -9.07 -6.81
N SER A 8 -2.53 -9.41 -5.81
CA SER A 8 -2.18 -9.81 -4.43
C SER A 8 -1.42 -8.80 -3.57
N ALA A 9 -2.13 -8.15 -2.66
CA ALA A 9 -1.57 -7.66 -1.39
C ALA A 9 -1.77 -8.77 -0.34
N SER A 10 -1.00 -9.86 -0.45
CA SER A 10 -1.20 -11.04 0.41
C SER A 10 -0.20 -11.19 1.55
N SER A 11 0.90 -10.44 1.60
CA SER A 11 1.77 -10.42 2.77
C SER A 11 2.60 -9.13 2.86
N LEU A 12 2.82 -8.66 4.09
CA LEU A 12 3.53 -7.41 4.42
C LEU A 12 5.07 -7.55 4.27
N ASP A 13 5.55 -8.73 3.90
CA ASP A 13 6.96 -9.02 3.59
C ASP A 13 7.24 -9.00 2.06
N GLU A 14 6.29 -8.47 1.26
CA GLU A 14 6.36 -8.51 -0.20
C GLU A 14 7.10 -7.29 -0.77
N MET A 15 8.15 -7.56 -1.56
CA MET A 15 8.74 -6.55 -2.42
C MET A 15 7.83 -6.32 -3.64
N VAL A 16 7.43 -5.08 -3.86
CA VAL A 16 6.55 -4.71 -4.97
C VAL A 16 7.37 -4.19 -6.15
N LEU A 17 7.24 -4.85 -7.31
CA LEU A 17 7.82 -4.37 -8.57
C LEU A 17 6.90 -3.35 -9.25
N LYS A 18 7.39 -2.13 -9.44
CA LYS A 18 6.74 -1.06 -10.19
C LYS A 18 7.50 -0.73 -11.45
N THR A 19 6.76 -0.61 -12.55
CA THR A 19 7.33 -0.19 -13.84
C THR A 19 6.52 0.98 -14.39
N SER A 20 7.23 1.95 -14.96
CA SER A 20 6.64 3.06 -15.71
C SER A 20 7.36 3.21 -17.04
N LYS A 21 6.59 3.36 -18.12
CA LYS A 21 7.10 3.62 -19.47
C LYS A 21 6.36 4.85 -20.02
N ALA A 22 7.09 5.94 -20.20
CA ALA A 22 6.60 7.14 -20.86
C ALA A 22 7.67 7.63 -21.85
N ASN A 23 7.32 7.76 -23.14
CA ASN A 23 8.21 8.26 -24.20
C ASN A 23 9.65 7.72 -24.13
N ASP A 24 9.79 6.39 -24.17
CA ASP A 24 11.06 5.62 -24.10
C ASP A 24 11.91 5.80 -22.83
N LYS A 25 11.41 6.57 -21.85
CA LYS A 25 11.98 6.64 -20.51
C LYS A 25 11.31 5.58 -19.64
N VAL A 26 12.13 4.66 -19.13
CA VAL A 26 11.70 3.57 -18.26
C VAL A 26 12.15 3.85 -16.83
N LYS A 27 11.25 3.67 -15.87
CA LYS A 27 11.58 3.61 -14.44
C LYS A 27 11.18 2.24 -13.91
N ILE A 28 12.10 1.57 -13.23
CA ILE A 28 11.85 0.29 -12.57
C ILE A 28 12.16 0.49 -11.09
N SER A 29 11.18 0.22 -10.22
CA SER A 29 11.38 0.27 -8.78
C SER A 29 10.98 -1.03 -8.13
N ILE A 30 11.84 -1.56 -7.28
CA ILE A 30 11.49 -2.58 -6.29
C ILE A 30 11.30 -1.83 -4.98
N VAL A 31 10.11 -1.95 -4.41
CA VAL A 31 9.69 -1.16 -3.25
C VAL A 31 9.31 -2.10 -2.12
N ASP A 32 9.84 -1.84 -0.93
CA ASP A 32 9.41 -2.52 0.28
C ASP A 32 7.91 -2.31 0.53
N GLY A 33 7.19 -3.36 0.94
CA GLY A 33 5.73 -3.36 1.12
C GLY A 33 5.27 -2.27 2.08
N SER A 34 6.10 -1.99 3.09
CA SER A 34 5.92 -0.92 4.06
C SER A 34 5.63 0.42 3.40
N PHE A 35 6.18 0.74 2.21
CA PHE A 35 5.95 2.00 1.48
C PHE A 35 4.48 2.33 1.29
N PHE A 36 3.63 1.31 1.13
CA PHE A 36 2.19 1.44 0.90
C PHE A 36 1.36 1.38 2.20
N GLU A 37 1.97 1.07 3.34
CA GLU A 37 1.28 0.86 4.61
C GLU A 37 1.16 2.16 5.40
N THR A 38 0.06 2.88 5.18
CA THR A 38 -0.25 4.08 5.97
C THR A 38 -1.19 3.80 7.15
N VAL A 39 -1.93 2.70 7.07
CA VAL A 39 -2.84 2.18 8.10
C VAL A 39 -2.59 0.68 8.17
N PRO A 40 -2.46 0.07 9.36
CA PRO A 40 -2.20 -1.37 9.43
C PRO A 40 -3.34 -2.13 8.75
N LYS A 41 -2.99 -3.19 8.03
CA LYS A 41 -3.94 -3.96 7.20
C LYS A 41 -5.14 -4.48 7.99
N GLU A 42 -4.92 -4.76 9.27
CA GLU A 42 -5.92 -5.24 10.23
C GLU A 42 -7.02 -4.19 10.44
N HIS A 43 -6.69 -2.90 10.30
CA HIS A 43 -7.65 -1.82 10.43
C HIS A 43 -8.34 -1.42 9.13
N LEU A 44 -7.81 -1.78 7.97
CA LEU A 44 -8.37 -1.38 6.68
C LEU A 44 -9.79 -1.91 6.46
N ILE A 45 -10.04 -3.17 6.82
CA ILE A 45 -11.33 -3.83 6.56
C ILE A 45 -12.47 -3.21 7.37
N TYR A 46 -12.30 -3.10 8.68
CA TYR A 46 -13.39 -2.59 9.50
C TYR A 46 -13.61 -1.08 9.27
N GLN A 47 -12.55 -0.30 9.02
CA GLN A 47 -12.67 1.11 8.65
C GLN A 47 -13.40 1.26 7.31
N MET A 48 -13.14 0.39 6.32
CA MET A 48 -13.89 0.36 5.07
C MET A 48 -15.38 0.09 5.32
N PHE A 49 -15.73 -0.91 6.14
CA PHE A 49 -17.12 -1.19 6.48
C PHE A 49 -17.79 -0.03 7.23
N LEU A 50 -17.09 0.62 8.17
CA LEU A 50 -17.59 1.80 8.86
C LEU A 50 -17.86 2.96 7.90
N ASN A 51 -16.98 3.19 6.93
CA ASN A 51 -17.17 4.24 5.93
C ASN A 51 -18.37 3.94 5.01
N ILE A 52 -18.54 2.69 4.58
CA ILE A 52 -19.72 2.25 3.82
C ILE A 52 -21.00 2.45 4.64
N LEU A 53 -21.00 2.05 5.91
CA LEU A 53 -22.14 2.24 6.82
C LEU A 53 -22.48 3.72 6.98
N ARG A 54 -21.48 4.57 7.31
CA ARG A 54 -21.65 6.03 7.44
C ARG A 54 -22.24 6.64 6.17
N GLY A 55 -21.71 6.28 5.00
CA GLY A 55 -22.25 6.75 3.71
C GLY A 55 -23.70 6.33 3.44
N HIS A 56 -24.09 5.11 3.85
CA HIS A 56 -25.48 4.68 3.77
C HIS A 56 -26.41 5.41 4.75
N LEU A 57 -25.96 5.64 5.98
CA LEU A 57 -26.72 6.37 7.00
C LEU A 57 -26.98 7.81 6.56
N GLU A 58 -25.94 8.47 6.04
CA GLU A 58 -26.04 9.81 5.46
C GLU A 58 -27.02 9.84 4.28
N LYS A 59 -26.83 8.95 3.30
CA LYS A 59 -27.69 8.88 2.10
C LYS A 59 -29.16 8.60 2.41
N LYS A 60 -29.44 7.84 3.47
CA LYS A 60 -30.80 7.50 3.89
C LYS A 60 -31.36 8.45 4.97
N HIS A 61 -30.59 9.47 5.38
CA HIS A 61 -30.92 10.37 6.48
C HIS A 61 -31.30 9.65 7.79
N ILE A 62 -30.67 8.49 8.04
CA ILE A 62 -30.90 7.72 9.25
C ILE A 62 -29.97 8.25 10.34
N LYS A 63 -30.55 8.75 11.43
CA LYS A 63 -29.81 9.12 12.63
C LYS A 63 -29.67 7.90 13.53
N ILE A 64 -28.44 7.60 13.93
CA ILE A 64 -28.15 6.62 14.98
C ILE A 64 -27.45 7.33 16.16
N PRO A 65 -27.66 6.86 17.41
CA PRO A 65 -26.92 7.38 18.55
C PRO A 65 -25.41 7.19 18.38
N SER A 66 -24.62 8.17 18.83
CA SER A 66 -23.15 8.11 18.76
C SER A 66 -22.58 6.93 19.55
N GLU A 67 -23.21 6.59 20.67
CA GLU A 67 -22.83 5.44 21.51
C GLU A 67 -22.96 4.13 20.73
N LEU A 68 -24.08 3.93 20.03
CA LEU A 68 -24.29 2.75 19.19
C LEU A 68 -23.27 2.67 18.04
N LEU A 69 -22.93 3.79 17.41
CA LEU A 69 -21.89 3.81 16.37
C LEU A 69 -20.52 3.43 16.94
N SER A 70 -20.20 3.87 18.16
CA SER A 70 -18.97 3.49 18.86
C SER A 70 -18.92 2.00 19.20
N GLU A 71 -20.04 1.40 19.60
CA GLU A 71 -20.14 -0.04 19.86
C GLU A 71 -19.98 -0.87 18.59
N ILE A 72 -20.55 -0.40 17.46
CA ILE A 72 -20.36 -1.03 16.16
C ILE A 72 -18.89 -0.96 15.75
N GLU A 73 -18.25 0.21 15.89
CA GLU A 73 -16.82 0.37 15.60
C GLU A 73 -15.95 -0.57 16.42
N LYS A 74 -16.21 -0.64 17.73
CA LYS A 74 -15.52 -1.58 18.63
C LYS A 74 -15.72 -3.03 18.20
N SER A 75 -16.95 -3.42 17.86
CA SER A 75 -17.26 -4.78 17.43
C SER A 75 -16.56 -5.15 16.12
N LEU A 76 -16.60 -4.27 15.12
CA LEU A 76 -15.95 -4.51 13.84
C LEU A 76 -14.41 -4.51 13.96
N SER A 77 -13.84 -3.81 14.94
CA SER A 77 -12.39 -3.78 15.18
C SER A 77 -11.79 -5.15 15.51
N HIS A 78 -12.61 -6.13 15.91
CA HIS A 78 -12.17 -7.51 16.14
C HIS A 78 -12.05 -8.34 14.86
N ILE A 79 -12.48 -7.81 13.70
CA ILE A 79 -12.39 -8.49 12.40
C ILE A 79 -11.00 -8.24 11.81
N THR A 80 -10.00 -9.01 12.28
CA THR A 80 -8.59 -8.84 11.91
C THR A 80 -7.98 -10.03 11.18
N ASP A 81 -8.56 -11.23 11.32
CA ASP A 81 -7.99 -12.45 10.73
C ASP A 81 -8.22 -12.53 9.21
N GLN A 82 -7.14 -12.34 8.45
CA GLN A 82 -7.17 -12.37 6.99
C GLN A 82 -7.57 -13.73 6.42
N THR A 83 -7.29 -14.84 7.11
CA THR A 83 -7.67 -16.17 6.64
C THR A 83 -9.19 -16.33 6.66
N ILE A 84 -9.83 -15.83 7.71
CA ILE A 84 -11.29 -15.81 7.85
C ILE A 84 -11.91 -14.86 6.83
N ILE A 85 -11.38 -13.64 6.72
CA ILE A 85 -11.89 -12.59 5.82
C ILE A 85 -11.80 -13.02 4.35
N ALA A 86 -10.66 -13.60 3.95
CA ALA A 86 -10.41 -14.00 2.57
C ALA A 86 -11.00 -15.38 2.24
N ALA A 87 -11.60 -16.10 3.19
CA ALA A 87 -12.29 -17.35 2.91
C ALA A 87 -13.60 -17.10 2.14
N SER A 88 -14.02 -18.10 1.36
CA SER A 88 -15.36 -18.09 0.75
C SER A 88 -16.41 -18.26 1.83
N GLN A 89 -17.26 -17.27 2.00
CA GLN A 89 -18.30 -17.27 3.03
C GLN A 89 -19.52 -18.04 2.54
N THR A 90 -20.09 -18.87 3.41
CA THR A 90 -21.38 -19.51 3.14
C THR A 90 -22.45 -18.69 3.85
N ILE A 91 -23.39 -18.14 3.08
CA ILE A 91 -24.53 -17.40 3.59
C ILE A 91 -25.76 -18.26 3.37
N GLU A 92 -26.52 -18.52 4.44
CA GLU A 92 -27.75 -19.29 4.35
C GLU A 92 -28.70 -18.65 3.33
N LYS A 93 -29.28 -19.47 2.44
CA LYS A 93 -30.19 -19.05 1.35
C LYS A 93 -29.54 -18.25 0.22
N ALA A 94 -28.23 -18.02 0.23
CA ALA A 94 -27.52 -17.45 -0.92
C ALA A 94 -27.11 -18.54 -1.92
N SER A 95 -27.38 -18.33 -3.20
CA SER A 95 -26.89 -19.20 -4.29
C SER A 95 -25.42 -18.93 -4.66
N VAL A 96 -24.79 -17.95 -4.00
CA VAL A 96 -23.41 -17.53 -4.22
C VAL A 96 -22.63 -17.53 -2.92
N ARG A 97 -21.33 -17.81 -2.99
CA ARG A 97 -20.40 -17.73 -1.86
C ARG A 97 -19.50 -16.51 -2.02
N PRO A 98 -19.79 -15.38 -1.36
CA PRO A 98 -18.95 -14.20 -1.49
C PRO A 98 -17.59 -14.46 -0.85
N ARG A 99 -16.56 -13.85 -1.45
CA ARG A 99 -15.21 -13.82 -0.93
C ARG A 99 -14.75 -12.38 -0.93
N LEU A 100 -14.23 -11.90 0.20
CA LEU A 100 -13.69 -10.55 0.27
C LEU A 100 -12.22 -10.56 -0.17
N ARG A 101 -11.85 -9.61 -1.04
CA ARG A 101 -10.47 -9.29 -1.38
C ARG A 101 -10.32 -7.78 -1.34
N ILE A 102 -9.27 -7.29 -0.68
CA ILE A 102 -8.93 -5.87 -0.75
C ILE A 102 -8.20 -5.63 -2.05
N MET A 103 -8.76 -4.78 -2.90
CA MET A 103 -8.04 -4.19 -4.02
C MET A 103 -7.57 -2.81 -3.57
N ALA A 104 -6.27 -2.65 -3.35
CA ALA A 104 -5.70 -1.36 -3.00
C ALA A 104 -5.36 -0.60 -4.28
N GLU A 105 -6.13 0.45 -4.59
CA GLU A 105 -5.72 1.44 -5.58
C GLU A 105 -4.72 2.38 -4.92
N VAL A 106 -3.48 2.33 -5.40
CA VAL A 106 -2.43 3.20 -4.91
C VAL A 106 -2.76 4.64 -5.32
N HIS A 107 -3.06 5.50 -4.36
CA HIS A 107 -3.14 6.95 -4.59
C HIS A 107 -1.87 7.42 -5.30
N SER A 108 -1.94 8.51 -6.06
CA SER A 108 -0.76 9.06 -6.78
C SER A 108 0.45 9.25 -5.86
N GLU A 109 0.21 9.58 -4.59
CA GLU A 109 1.22 9.69 -3.52
C GLU A 109 1.94 8.38 -3.20
N GLY A 110 1.29 7.22 -3.34
CA GLY A 110 1.93 5.92 -3.16
C GLY A 110 2.61 5.40 -4.43
N ASN A 111 2.58 6.14 -5.54
CA ASN A 111 3.32 5.77 -6.74
C ASN A 111 4.74 6.38 -6.68
N PRO A 112 5.81 5.58 -6.54
CA PRO A 112 7.19 6.09 -6.48
C PRO A 112 7.62 6.78 -7.79
N HIS A 113 6.88 6.61 -8.89
CA HIS A 113 7.17 7.24 -10.18
C HIS A 113 6.33 8.49 -10.46
N SER A 114 5.51 8.92 -9.49
CA SER A 114 4.71 10.13 -9.61
C SER A 114 5.55 11.41 -9.48
N SER A 115 4.93 12.55 -9.77
CA SER A 115 5.54 13.88 -9.56
C SER A 115 5.81 14.22 -8.10
N PHE A 116 5.35 13.40 -7.13
CA PHE A 116 5.64 13.60 -5.71
C PHE A 116 7.08 13.21 -5.33
N TYR A 117 7.78 12.46 -6.18
CA TYR A 117 9.17 12.01 -5.95
C TYR A 117 10.07 12.40 -7.13
N PRO A 118 10.29 13.70 -7.38
CA PRO A 118 11.07 14.20 -8.52
C PRO A 118 12.54 13.74 -8.50
N GLU A 119 13.06 13.34 -7.35
CA GLU A 119 14.43 12.84 -7.15
C GLU A 119 14.65 11.50 -7.86
N ILE A 120 13.60 10.69 -8.01
CA ILE A 120 13.66 9.41 -8.75
C ILE A 120 13.71 9.71 -10.24
N SER A 121 14.93 9.71 -10.77
CA SER A 121 15.18 10.03 -12.18
C SER A 121 14.59 8.99 -13.14
N GLU A 122 14.47 9.39 -14.41
CA GLU A 122 14.19 8.48 -15.51
C GLU A 122 15.40 7.59 -15.82
N ARG A 123 15.14 6.50 -16.57
CA ARG A 123 16.13 5.49 -16.97
C ARG A 123 16.93 4.98 -15.77
N SER A 124 16.20 4.48 -14.78
CA SER A 124 16.80 3.98 -13.56
C SER A 124 16.14 2.72 -13.02
N PHE A 125 16.96 1.93 -12.34
CA PHE A 125 16.55 0.92 -11.37
C PHE A 125 16.64 1.55 -9.99
N ASN A 126 15.59 1.38 -9.19
CA ASN A 126 15.49 1.95 -7.86
C ASN A 126 15.11 0.85 -6.87
N PHE A 127 15.88 0.74 -5.79
CA PHE A 127 15.52 -0.05 -4.64
C PHE A 127 15.09 0.92 -3.53
N ILE A 128 13.84 0.79 -3.06
CA ILE A 128 13.25 1.73 -2.11
C ILE A 128 12.86 0.95 -0.86
N ILE A 129 13.44 1.34 0.28
CA ILE A 129 13.14 0.73 1.58
C ILE A 129 12.80 1.81 2.60
N GLN A 130 11.98 1.46 3.60
CA GLN A 130 11.76 2.34 4.73
C GLN A 130 13.06 2.54 5.51
N LYS A 131 13.29 3.77 5.98
CA LYS A 131 14.44 4.07 6.83
C LYS A 131 14.31 3.27 8.14
N SER A 132 15.32 2.47 8.45
CA SER A 132 15.35 1.54 9.58
C SER A 132 16.72 1.60 10.24
N ILE A 133 17.13 0.57 11.00
CA ILE A 133 18.51 0.45 11.51
C ILE A 133 19.45 -0.29 10.55
N TYR A 134 18.92 -0.80 9.44
CA TYR A 134 19.64 -1.67 8.51
C TYR A 134 20.07 -0.95 7.22
N GLU A 135 19.61 0.29 7.00
CA GLU A 135 19.93 1.05 5.79
C GLU A 135 21.40 1.41 5.68
N GLU A 136 22.06 1.75 6.79
CA GLU A 136 23.49 2.07 6.77
C GLU A 136 24.34 0.89 6.28
N ARG A 137 24.09 -0.30 6.84
CA ARG A 137 24.76 -1.54 6.42
C ARG A 137 24.48 -1.88 4.97
N LEU A 138 23.22 -1.73 4.52
CA LEU A 138 22.88 -1.95 3.13
C LEU A 138 23.56 -0.95 2.20
N ALA A 139 23.66 0.32 2.60
CA ALA A 139 24.34 1.36 1.83
C ALA A 139 25.83 1.06 1.64
N GLU A 140 26.49 0.53 2.67
CA GLU A 140 27.87 0.08 2.55
C GLU A 140 28.01 -1.04 1.50
N ILE A 141 27.17 -2.09 1.60
CA ILE A 141 27.18 -3.21 0.65
C ILE A 141 26.90 -2.73 -0.78
N MET A 142 25.91 -1.86 -0.95
CA MET A 142 25.52 -1.34 -2.27
C MET A 142 26.63 -0.50 -2.89
N ARG A 143 27.31 0.36 -2.13
CA ARG A 143 28.46 1.13 -2.62
C ARG A 143 29.63 0.24 -3.02
N GLN A 144 29.87 -0.85 -2.29
CA GLN A 144 30.92 -1.81 -2.62
C GLN A 144 30.61 -2.60 -3.89
N LYS A 145 29.34 -3.01 -4.09
CA LYS A 145 28.92 -3.86 -5.20
C LYS A 145 28.55 -3.09 -6.47
N ILE A 146 28.05 -1.87 -6.31
CA ILE A 146 27.59 -0.98 -7.39
C ILE A 146 28.11 0.43 -7.08
N PRO A 147 29.38 0.75 -7.41
CA PRO A 147 30.00 2.03 -7.07
C PRO A 147 29.25 3.26 -7.61
N GLU A 148 28.53 3.10 -8.73
CA GLU A 148 27.76 4.15 -9.39
C GLU A 148 26.37 4.38 -8.75
N VAL A 149 26.01 3.60 -7.73
CA VAL A 149 24.72 3.73 -7.06
C VAL A 149 24.61 5.09 -6.36
N LYS A 150 23.55 5.83 -6.68
CA LYS A 150 23.17 7.05 -5.95
C LYS A 150 22.28 6.65 -4.79
N ILE A 151 22.58 7.17 -3.60
CA ILE A 151 21.81 6.90 -2.38
C ILE A 151 21.26 8.22 -1.88
N PHE A 152 19.95 8.32 -1.72
CA PHE A 152 19.28 9.51 -1.21
C PHE A 152 18.01 9.13 -0.45
N THR A 153 17.44 10.09 0.27
CA THR A 153 16.21 9.89 1.05
C THR A 153 15.06 10.63 0.37
N ILE A 154 13.90 9.99 0.30
CA ILE A 154 12.62 10.62 -0.05
C ILE A 154 11.69 10.59 1.16
N ARG A 155 10.81 11.60 1.28
CA ARG A 155 9.81 11.64 2.34
C ARG A 155 8.43 11.32 1.78
N HIS A 156 7.93 10.14 2.10
CA HIS A 156 6.57 9.75 1.76
C HIS A 156 5.59 10.57 2.61
N LYS A 157 4.60 11.21 1.98
CA LYS A 157 3.67 12.15 2.65
C LYS A 157 3.01 11.57 3.89
N ARG A 158 2.72 10.27 3.87
CA ARG A 158 1.94 9.57 4.90
C ARG A 158 2.72 8.49 5.65
N ASN A 159 3.99 8.28 5.28
CA ASN A 159 4.73 7.08 5.71
C ASN A 159 6.22 7.34 5.98
N GLY A 160 6.55 8.57 6.37
CA GLY A 160 7.90 8.91 6.82
C GLY A 160 8.98 8.81 5.74
N GLU A 161 10.21 8.58 6.18
CA GLU A 161 11.41 8.60 5.35
C GLU A 161 11.72 7.23 4.74
N HIS A 162 12.10 7.25 3.47
CA HIS A 162 12.53 6.08 2.73
C HIS A 162 13.88 6.34 2.07
N VAL A 163 14.75 5.33 2.07
CA VAL A 163 16.04 5.37 1.40
C VAL A 163 15.89 4.78 0.01
N VAL A 164 16.40 5.49 -0.98
CA VAL A 164 16.41 5.09 -2.39
C VAL A 164 17.85 4.79 -2.80
N PHE A 165 18.07 3.58 -3.30
CA PHE A 165 19.30 3.18 -3.99
C PHE A 165 19.01 3.16 -5.48
N GLN A 166 19.59 4.12 -6.20
CA GLN A 166 19.30 4.34 -7.61
C GLN A 166 20.53 4.04 -8.48
N TYR A 167 20.32 3.19 -9.48
CA TYR A 167 21.27 2.95 -10.57
C TYR A 167 20.68 3.45 -11.89
N ARG A 168 21.45 4.19 -12.69
CA ARG A 168 21.00 4.76 -13.98
C ARG A 168 21.60 3.98 -15.15
N PHE A 169 20.85 3.85 -16.24
CA PHE A 169 21.23 3.14 -17.47
C PHE A 169 20.79 3.85 -18.76
#